data_AF-C5KI32-F1
#
_entry.id   AF-C5KI32-F1
#
_cell.length_a   1.000
_cell.length_b   1.000
_cell.length_c   1.000
_cell.angle_alpha   90.00
_cell.angle_beta   90.00
_cell.angle_gamma   90.00
#
_symmetry.space_group_name_H-M   'P 1'
#
loop_
_entity.id
_entity.type
_entity.pdbx_description
1 polymer ?
#
loop_
_entity_poly.entity_id
_entity_poly.type
_entity_poly.pdbx_seq_one_letter_code
_entity_poly.pdbx_strand_id
1 'polypeptide(L)'
;MVQLAAAIQLEFHRRLLIPSAHTSDVLKVYLRTFNAVGVLLNSGRRDTARKVFDWICEPVVSFLQGRSDTVKCVVAAMLEGSENGWDEETLKGAFFGGRSIVFIFYAIIALAY
;
A
#
# COMPACT_ATOMS: atom_id res chain seq x y z
N MET A 1 8.49 9.82 -15.18
CA MET A 1 7.51 9.47 -14.11
C MET A 1 6.25 8.85 -14.68
N VAL A 2 5.60 9.46 -15.68
CA VAL A 2 4.35 8.94 -16.28
C VAL A 2 4.51 7.52 -16.86
N GLN A 3 5.52 7.30 -17.67
CA GLN A 3 5.78 5.97 -18.26
C GLN A 3 6.14 4.89 -17.22
N LEU A 4 6.82 5.27 -16.14
CA LEU A 4 7.21 4.33 -15.08
C LEU A 4 5.98 3.84 -14.30
N ALA A 5 5.10 4.75 -13.90
CA ALA A 5 3.89 4.38 -13.18
C ALA A 5 2.97 3.51 -14.04
N ALA A 6 2.81 3.84 -15.34
CA ALA A 6 2.02 3.03 -16.26
C ALA A 6 2.59 1.61 -16.41
N ALA A 7 3.92 1.46 -16.47
CA ALA A 7 4.57 0.15 -16.50
C ALA A 7 4.34 -0.64 -15.19
N ILE A 8 4.42 0.02 -14.03
CA ILE A 8 4.14 -0.62 -12.73
C ILE A 8 2.67 -1.05 -12.64
N GLN A 9 1.74 -0.20 -13.05
CA GLN A 9 0.31 -0.52 -13.09
C GLN A 9 0.02 -1.73 -13.99
N LEU A 10 0.67 -1.81 -15.16
CA LEU A 10 0.54 -2.97 -16.04
C LEU A 10 0.98 -4.26 -15.33
N GLU A 11 2.11 -4.24 -14.63
CA GLU A 11 2.59 -5.41 -13.89
C GLU A 11 1.70 -5.76 -12.69
N PHE A 12 1.09 -4.77 -12.03
CA PHE A 12 0.07 -5.02 -11.00
C PHE A 12 -1.11 -5.80 -11.58
N HIS A 13 -1.67 -5.39 -12.71
CA HIS A 13 -2.78 -6.12 -13.34
C HIS A 13 -2.40 -7.54 -13.77
N ARG A 14 -1.16 -7.75 -14.20
CA ARG A 14 -0.68 -9.06 -14.65
C ARG A 14 -0.42 -10.05 -13.53
N ARG A 15 0.10 -9.58 -12.39
CA ARG A 15 0.67 -10.45 -11.36
C ARG A 15 -0.03 -10.37 -10.01
N LEU A 16 -0.56 -9.19 -9.67
CA LEU A 16 -1.05 -8.90 -8.32
C LEU A 16 -2.57 -8.84 -8.26
N LEU A 17 -3.20 -8.17 -9.22
CA LEU A 17 -4.64 -7.89 -9.23
C LEU A 17 -5.41 -8.99 -9.98
N ILE A 18 -5.14 -10.23 -9.60
CA ILE A 18 -5.82 -11.41 -10.13
C ILE A 18 -6.85 -11.92 -9.11
N PRO A 19 -7.98 -12.51 -9.55
CA PRO A 19 -9.04 -12.95 -8.65
C PRO A 19 -8.59 -13.92 -7.55
N SER A 20 -7.55 -14.72 -7.83
CA SER A 20 -6.99 -15.71 -6.89
C SER A 20 -5.95 -15.13 -5.93
N ALA A 21 -5.55 -13.87 -6.07
CA ALA A 21 -4.57 -13.27 -5.17
C ALA A 21 -5.15 -13.16 -3.76
N HIS A 22 -4.35 -13.37 -2.72
CA HIS A 22 -4.79 -13.15 -1.34
C HIS A 22 -4.76 -11.67 -0.99
N THR A 23 -5.81 -11.20 -0.29
CA THR A 23 -5.96 -9.78 0.10
C THR A 23 -4.79 -9.30 0.95
N SER A 24 -4.25 -10.17 1.81
CA SER A 24 -3.04 -9.92 2.60
C SER A 24 -1.81 -9.61 1.74
N ASP A 25 -1.62 -10.33 0.64
CA ASP A 25 -0.43 -10.19 -0.21
C ASP A 25 -0.51 -8.91 -1.06
N VAL A 26 -1.71 -8.60 -1.55
CA VAL A 26 -1.98 -7.32 -2.21
C VAL A 26 -1.71 -6.15 -1.26
N LEU A 27 -2.16 -6.26 0.00
CA LEU A 27 -1.90 -5.27 1.05
C LEU A 27 -0.39 -5.14 1.36
N LYS A 28 0.36 -6.25 1.38
CA LYS A 28 1.81 -6.26 1.56
C LYS A 28 2.52 -5.49 0.46
N VAL A 29 2.14 -5.72 -0.80
CA VAL A 29 2.73 -5.02 -1.94
C VAL A 29 2.38 -3.53 -1.94
N TYR A 30 1.14 -3.16 -1.58
CA TYR A 30 0.73 -1.77 -1.41
C TYR A 30 1.63 -1.04 -0.39
N LEU A 31 1.86 -1.64 0.77
CA LEU A 31 2.73 -1.12 1.83
C LEU A 31 4.19 -1.00 1.42
N ARG A 32 4.75 -2.05 0.80
CA ARG A 32 6.12 -2.03 0.30
C ARG A 32 6.32 -0.97 -0.79
N THR A 33 5.30 -0.77 -1.64
CA THR A 33 5.31 0.28 -2.66
C THR A 33 5.32 1.66 -2.04
N PHE A 34 4.53 1.90 -0.98
CA PHE A 34 4.53 3.17 -0.25
C PHE A 34 5.91 3.49 0.32
N ASN A 35 6.54 2.52 0.99
CA ASN A 35 7.87 2.67 1.55
C ASN A 35 8.92 2.93 0.45
N ALA A 36 8.87 2.18 -0.65
CA ALA A 36 9.78 2.35 -1.79
C ALA A 36 9.66 3.73 -2.45
N VAL A 37 8.43 4.19 -2.70
CA VAL A 37 8.17 5.53 -3.26
C VAL A 37 8.62 6.62 -2.29
N GLY A 38 8.41 6.43 -0.99
CA GLY A 38 8.90 7.32 0.06
C GLY A 38 10.43 7.46 0.04
N VAL A 39 11.15 6.35 -0.08
CA VAL A 39 12.62 6.33 -0.18
C VAL A 39 13.11 7.06 -1.44
N LEU A 40 12.50 6.77 -2.59
CA LEU A 40 12.86 7.36 -3.88
C LEU A 40 12.65 8.87 -3.94
N LEU A 41 11.72 9.40 -3.14
CA LEU A 41 11.27 10.80 -3.23
C LEU A 41 11.60 11.63 -1.98
N ASN A 42 12.56 11.16 -1.17
CA ASN A 42 13.11 11.85 0.01
C ASN A 42 13.81 13.21 -0.27
N SER A 43 13.74 13.73 -1.50
CA SER A 43 14.21 15.07 -1.86
C SER A 43 13.10 16.12 -1.67
N GLY A 44 12.81 16.50 -0.41
CA GLY A 44 12.13 17.74 -0.03
C GLY A 44 10.69 18.03 -0.52
N ARG A 45 10.10 17.24 -1.43
CA ARG A 45 8.77 17.46 -2.02
C ARG A 45 7.83 16.30 -1.73
N ARG A 46 7.34 16.25 -0.48
CA ARG A 46 6.41 15.20 0.00
C ARG A 46 5.13 15.10 -0.83
N ASP A 47 4.66 16.23 -1.35
CA ASP A 47 3.39 16.33 -2.07
C ASP A 47 3.46 15.61 -3.43
N THR A 48 4.63 15.63 -4.06
CA THR A 48 4.87 14.92 -5.32
C THR A 48 4.97 13.42 -5.09
N ALA A 49 5.59 13.00 -3.98
CA ALA A 49 5.69 11.58 -3.62
C ALA A 49 4.32 10.94 -3.41
N ARG A 50 3.46 11.66 -2.69
CA ARG A 50 2.08 11.23 -2.47
C ARG A 50 1.30 11.14 -3.78
N LYS A 51 1.36 12.17 -4.64
CA LYS A 51 0.67 12.14 -5.94
C LYS A 51 1.12 10.97 -6.82
N VAL A 52 2.42 10.66 -6.82
CA VAL A 52 2.95 9.53 -7.60
C VAL A 52 2.50 8.19 -7.01
N PHE A 53 2.52 8.05 -5.68
CA PHE A 53 2.01 6.86 -5.01
C PHE A 53 0.52 6.64 -5.27
N ASP A 54 -0.31 7.67 -5.06
CA ASP A 54 -1.75 7.61 -5.26
C ASP A 54 -2.07 7.21 -6.70
N TRP A 55 -1.32 7.74 -7.67
CA TRP A 55 -1.50 7.39 -9.08
C TRP A 55 -1.05 5.96 -9.40
N ILE A 56 0.10 5.49 -8.88
CA ILE A 56 0.58 4.12 -9.10
C ILE A 56 -0.36 3.08 -8.47
N CYS A 57 -0.85 3.36 -7.26
CA CYS A 57 -1.62 2.40 -6.47
C CYS A 57 -3.14 2.52 -6.66
N GLU A 58 -3.63 3.46 -7.47
CA GLU A 58 -5.05 3.57 -7.84
C GLU A 58 -5.72 2.22 -8.19
N PRO A 59 -5.15 1.37 -9.07
CA PRO A 59 -5.80 0.09 -9.40
C PRO A 59 -5.74 -0.91 -8.25
N VAL A 60 -4.74 -0.81 -7.36
CA VAL A 60 -4.62 -1.66 -6.17
C VAL A 60 -5.69 -1.29 -5.16
N VAL A 61 -5.93 0.01 -4.96
CA VAL A 61 -6.99 0.51 -4.08
C VAL A 61 -8.35 0.07 -4.60
N SER A 62 -8.65 0.26 -5.89
CA SER A 62 -9.90 -0.18 -6.51
C SER A 62 -10.14 -1.68 -6.33
N PHE A 63 -9.11 -2.50 -6.51
CA PHE A 63 -9.20 -3.95 -6.29
C PHE A 63 -9.51 -4.32 -4.83
N LEU A 64 -8.87 -3.64 -3.88
CA LEU A 64 -9.06 -3.88 -2.45
C LEU A 64 -10.43 -3.38 -1.94
N GLN A 65 -10.96 -2.28 -2.50
CA GLN A 65 -12.32 -1.79 -2.21
C GLN A 65 -13.39 -2.80 -2.61
N GLY A 66 -13.17 -3.52 -3.72
CA GLY A 66 -14.08 -4.57 -4.19
C GLY A 66 -14.13 -5.82 -3.29
N ARG A 67 -13.26 -5.90 -2.27
CA ARG A 67 -13.11 -7.07 -1.40
C ARG A 67 -13.61 -6.82 0.03
N SER A 68 -14.52 -7.66 0.48
CA SER A 68 -15.18 -7.54 1.79
C SER A 68 -14.28 -7.87 2.98
N ASP A 69 -13.19 -8.59 2.76
CA ASP A 69 -12.23 -9.02 3.78
C ASP A 69 -11.09 -8.02 4.00
N THR A 70 -10.97 -6.98 3.16
CA THR A 70 -9.87 -6.01 3.20
C THR A 70 -9.73 -5.34 4.57
N VAL A 71 -10.82 -4.84 5.15
CA VAL A 71 -10.80 -4.20 6.48
C VAL A 71 -10.32 -5.17 7.55
N LYS A 72 -10.74 -6.44 7.48
CA LYS A 72 -10.31 -7.48 8.42
C LYS A 72 -8.82 -7.75 8.29
N CYS A 73 -8.30 -7.86 7.06
CA CYS A 73 -6.87 -8.06 6.81
C CYS A 73 -6.03 -6.87 7.29
N VAL A 74 -6.52 -5.63 7.11
CA VAL A 74 -5.87 -4.41 7.60
C VAL A 74 -5.80 -4.41 9.13
N VAL A 75 -6.92 -4.72 9.81
CA VAL A 75 -6.99 -4.79 11.27
C VAL A 75 -6.12 -5.93 11.82
N ALA A 76 -6.15 -7.10 11.19
CA ALA A 76 -5.29 -8.23 11.57
C ALA A 76 -3.80 -7.89 11.44
N ALA A 77 -3.40 -7.23 10.35
CA ALA A 77 -2.02 -6.78 10.16
C ALA A 77 -1.53 -5.78 11.24
N MET A 78 -2.45 -5.09 11.92
CA MET A 78 -2.13 -4.17 13.02
C MET A 78 -2.09 -4.85 14.38
N LEU A 79 -3.01 -5.78 14.63
CA LEU A 79 -3.13 -6.49 15.91
C LEU A 79 -2.05 -7.55 16.07
N GLU A 80 -1.78 -8.32 15.02
CA GLU A 80 -0.87 -9.47 15.03
C GLU A 80 0.53 -9.07 14.57
N GLY A 81 0.99 -7.87 14.92
CA GLY A 81 2.28 -7.31 14.47
C GLY A 81 3.40 -8.37 14.42
N SER A 82 4.11 -8.43 13.30
CA SER A 82 5.18 -9.41 12.99
C SER A 82 4.79 -10.89 12.87
N GLU A 83 3.69 -11.36 13.46
CA GLU A 83 3.40 -12.81 13.57
C GLU A 83 2.88 -13.46 12.27
N ASN A 84 2.39 -12.68 11.28
CA ASN A 84 1.79 -13.22 10.04
C ASN A 84 2.66 -13.03 8.79
N GLY A 85 3.98 -12.95 8.97
CA GLY A 85 4.92 -12.71 7.88
C GLY A 85 4.85 -11.29 7.31
N TRP A 86 4.55 -10.31 8.18
CA TRP A 86 4.78 -8.89 7.91
C TRP A 86 6.14 -8.55 8.48
N ASP A 87 7.15 -8.36 7.62
CA ASP A 87 8.49 -8.08 8.10
C ASP A 87 8.50 -6.80 8.94
N GLU A 88 9.19 -6.86 10.08
CA GLU A 88 9.29 -5.74 11.02
C GLU A 88 9.80 -4.47 10.33
N GLU A 89 10.61 -4.59 9.28
CA GLU A 89 11.09 -3.47 8.45
C GLU A 89 9.99 -2.84 7.57
N THR A 90 9.04 -3.65 7.07
CA THR A 90 7.88 -3.15 6.30
C THR A 90 6.95 -2.38 7.22
N LEU A 91 6.72 -2.88 8.43
CA LEU A 91 5.96 -2.19 9.47
C LEU A 91 6.72 -0.98 9.99
N LYS A 92 8.01 -1.08 10.33
CA LYS A 92 8.86 0.05 10.76
C LYS A 92 8.92 1.15 9.71
N GLY A 93 8.98 0.85 8.41
CA GLY A 93 8.93 1.88 7.35
C GLY A 93 7.62 2.68 7.35
N ALA A 94 6.50 2.04 7.70
CA ALA A 94 5.20 2.69 7.88
C ALA A 94 5.06 3.37 9.26
N PHE A 95 5.77 2.90 10.28
CA PHE A 95 5.66 3.34 11.68
C PHE A 95 6.70 4.41 12.12
N PHE A 96 7.92 4.41 11.57
CA PHE A 96 8.99 5.33 11.99
C PHE A 96 8.75 6.74 11.41
N GLY A 97 8.40 7.66 12.31
CA GLY A 97 8.21 9.09 12.03
C GLY A 97 6.91 9.69 12.56
N GLY A 98 6.22 9.06 13.52
CA GLY A 98 4.91 9.55 14.02
C GLY A 98 3.76 9.34 13.02
N ARG A 99 3.93 8.40 12.08
CA ARG A 99 3.06 8.19 10.90
C ARG A 99 2.09 7.02 11.03
N SER A 100 2.12 6.29 12.16
CA SER A 100 1.29 5.11 12.41
C SER A 100 -0.20 5.37 12.22
N ILE A 101 -0.74 6.50 12.68
CA ILE A 101 -2.18 6.75 12.56
C ILE A 101 -2.57 7.24 11.16
N VAL A 102 -1.69 7.97 10.48
CA VAL A 102 -1.98 8.55 9.16
C VAL A 102 -2.11 7.45 8.11
N PHE A 103 -1.27 6.42 8.15
CA PHE A 103 -1.39 5.27 7.22
C PHE A 103 -2.69 4.49 7.44
N ILE A 104 -3.08 4.28 8.71
CA ILE A 104 -4.33 3.60 9.09
C ILE A 104 -5.53 4.40 8.60
N PHE A 105 -5.55 5.70 8.89
CA PHE A 105 -6.58 6.59 8.38
C PHE A 105 -6.59 6.64 6.86
N TYR A 106 -5.43 6.65 6.19
CA TYR A 106 -5.38 6.73 4.73
C TYR A 106 -5.81 5.43 4.05
N ALA A 107 -5.37 4.27 4.54
CA ALA A 107 -5.81 2.98 4.04
C ALA A 107 -7.30 2.77 4.32
N ILE A 108 -7.78 3.10 5.52
CA ILE A 108 -9.22 3.00 5.83
C ILE A 108 -10.04 4.01 5.03
N ILE A 109 -9.63 5.29 4.92
CA ILE A 109 -10.34 6.32 4.14
C ILE A 109 -10.31 5.96 2.65
N ALA A 110 -9.17 5.59 2.09
CA ALA A 110 -9.03 5.21 0.68
C ALA A 110 -9.74 3.90 0.35
N LEU A 111 -10.08 3.06 1.34
CA LEU A 111 -10.84 1.82 1.12
C LEU A 111 -12.32 1.95 1.53
N ALA A 112 -12.71 3.01 2.25
CA ALA A 112 -14.07 3.26 2.71
C ALA A 112 -14.86 4.27 1.85
N TYR A 113 -14.18 4.98 0.94
CA TYR A 113 -14.77 5.91 -0.04
C TYR A 113 -14.25 5.59 -1.44
#